data_AF-A0A165IEN2-F1
#
_entry.id   AF-A0A165IEN2-F1
#
_cell.length_a   1.000
_cell.length_b   1.000
_cell.length_c   1.000
_cell.angle_alpha   90.00
_cell.angle_beta   90.00
_cell.angle_gamma   90.00
#
_symmetry.space_group_name_H-M   'P 1'
#
loop_
_entity.id
_entity.type
_entity.pdbx_description
1 polymer ?
#
loop_
_entity_poly.entity_id
_entity_poly.type
_entity_poly.pdbx_seq_one_letter_code
_entity_poly.pdbx_strand_id
1 'polypeptide(L)'
;MSCRLQLHMWRRASAPRSRSHFTAQSRPYSTSGGASDHPGPSRHAQFYSDLVPGMIPVALLGSAVYLGLRLLRASLSHEKYLDEARERVRQLEEEVETLQRAQQAKEGAEIAGKSSERSLLRWGR
;
A
#
# COMPACT_ATOMS: atom_id res chain seq x y z
N MET A 1 -11.00 9.26 -16.84
CA MET A 1 -9.95 10.28 -17.06
C MET A 1 -9.87 11.17 -15.83
N SER A 2 -8.66 11.32 -15.30
CA SER A 2 -8.21 12.39 -14.39
C SER A 2 -8.83 12.54 -13.00
N CYS A 3 -8.32 11.76 -12.04
CA CYS A 3 -8.23 12.18 -10.63
C CYS A 3 -7.01 13.10 -10.48
N ARG A 4 -7.22 14.41 -10.38
CA ARG A 4 -6.19 15.44 -10.17
C ARG A 4 -6.23 15.95 -8.73
N LEU A 5 -5.94 15.07 -7.77
CA LEU A 5 -5.66 15.46 -6.39
C LEU A 5 -4.14 15.48 -6.22
N GLN A 6 -3.54 16.65 -6.46
CA GLN A 6 -2.11 16.85 -6.25
C GLN A 6 -1.91 17.93 -5.19
N LEU A 7 -1.56 17.44 -4.01
CA LEU A 7 -1.09 18.17 -2.85
C LEU A 7 -0.02 19.19 -3.26
N HIS A 8 -0.34 20.48 -3.18
CA HIS A 8 0.66 21.57 -3.25
C HIS A 8 0.25 22.73 -2.34
N MET A 9 -0.01 22.47 -1.05
CA MET A 9 -0.31 23.52 -0.07
C MET A 9 0.50 23.43 1.22
N TRP A 10 1.78 23.08 1.13
CA TRP A 10 2.73 23.34 2.21
C TRP A 10 4.03 23.92 1.64
N ARG A 11 3.95 25.18 1.20
CA ARG A 11 5.10 25.97 0.77
C ARG A 11 4.93 27.42 1.26
N ARG A 12 5.38 27.70 2.49
CA ARG A 12 6.01 28.94 2.96
C ARG A 12 5.88 29.09 4.48
N ALA A 13 6.90 28.61 5.19
CA ALA A 13 7.51 29.41 6.25
C ALA A 13 8.23 30.60 5.57
N SER A 14 8.47 31.77 6.15
CA SER A 14 8.33 32.32 7.50
C SER A 14 8.76 33.80 7.40
N ALA A 15 8.12 34.72 8.12
CA ALA A 15 8.73 36.03 8.43
C ALA A 15 8.08 36.67 9.66
N PRO A 16 8.78 36.71 10.80
CA PRO A 16 8.68 37.82 11.71
C PRO A 16 9.91 38.72 11.57
N ARG A 17 9.61 40.00 11.31
CA ARG A 17 10.53 41.13 11.35
C ARG A 17 10.83 41.42 12.82
N SER A 18 12.03 41.09 13.31
CA SER A 18 12.48 41.52 14.64
C SER A 18 13.78 42.31 14.51
N ARG A 19 13.70 43.57 14.91
CA ARG A 19 14.72 44.61 14.84
C ARG A 19 15.49 44.56 16.16
N SER A 20 16.65 43.91 16.19
CA SER A 20 17.52 43.92 17.37
C SER A 20 18.37 45.19 17.37
N HIS A 21 18.21 45.97 18.44
CA HIS A 21 19.06 47.11 18.73
C HIS A 21 20.46 46.62 19.09
N PHE A 22 21.43 47.28 18.48
CA PHE A 22 22.86 47.12 18.70
C PHE A 22 23.22 47.81 20.02
N THR A 23 23.58 47.04 21.05
CA THR A 23 24.37 47.54 22.17
C THR A 23 25.59 46.65 22.33
N ALA A 24 26.73 47.23 21.94
CA ALA A 24 28.04 46.67 22.14
C ALA A 24 28.31 46.54 23.65
N GLN A 25 28.55 45.31 24.12
CA GLN A 25 29.30 45.06 25.34
C GLN A 25 30.39 44.05 25.02
N SER A 26 31.53 44.58 24.58
CA SER A 26 32.81 43.91 24.57
C SER A 26 33.20 43.55 26.01
N ARG A 27 33.07 42.27 26.37
CA ARG A 27 33.69 41.72 27.58
C ARG A 27 35.14 41.34 27.28
N PRO A 28 36.10 41.75 28.12
CA PRO A 28 37.51 41.50 27.91
C PRO A 28 37.85 40.02 28.07
N TYR A 29 38.71 39.56 27.16
CA TYR A 29 39.36 38.26 27.13
C TYR A 29 40.11 37.98 28.45
N SER A 30 39.72 36.92 29.16
CA SER A 30 40.62 36.24 30.10
C SER A 30 41.39 35.20 29.33
N THR A 31 42.66 35.50 29.08
CA THR A 31 43.62 34.62 28.41
C THR A 31 44.10 33.55 29.38
N SER A 32 43.71 32.29 29.17
CA SER A 32 44.48 31.15 29.68
C SER A 32 44.28 29.92 28.81
N GLY A 33 45.33 29.56 28.07
CA GLY A 33 45.62 28.19 27.67
C GLY A 33 44.83 27.64 26.48
N GLY A 34 45.50 27.45 25.36
CA GLY A 34 44.91 26.92 24.15
C GLY A 34 44.57 25.42 24.22
N ALA A 35 43.51 25.05 23.50
CA ALA A 35 43.35 23.85 22.69
C ALA A 35 41.87 23.74 22.28
N SER A 36 41.59 23.75 20.97
CA SER A 36 40.32 23.35 20.34
C SER A 36 39.03 23.95 20.94
N ASP A 37 38.57 25.06 20.37
CA ASP A 37 37.31 25.75 20.68
C ASP A 37 36.09 25.01 20.09
N HIS A 38 35.87 23.76 20.53
CA HIS A 38 34.56 23.15 20.49
C HIS A 38 33.96 23.30 21.89
N PRO A 39 32.82 23.99 22.07
CA PRO A 39 32.13 23.98 23.36
C PRO A 39 31.87 22.53 23.73
N GLY A 40 32.54 22.05 24.78
CA GLY A 40 32.49 20.65 25.20
C GLY A 40 31.03 20.19 25.33
N PRO A 41 30.70 18.95 24.92
CA PRO A 41 29.32 18.51 24.89
C PRO A 41 28.69 18.65 26.28
N SER A 42 27.53 19.30 26.34
CA SER A 42 26.79 19.44 27.60
C SER A 42 26.53 18.06 28.20
N ARG A 43 26.44 17.94 29.54
CA ARG A 43 26.16 16.66 30.21
C ARG A 43 24.91 15.96 29.66
N HIS A 44 23.92 16.73 29.19
CA HIS A 44 22.74 16.22 28.52
C HIS A 44 23.05 15.68 27.11
N ALA A 45 23.91 16.34 26.34
CA ALA A 45 24.35 15.83 25.03
C ALA A 45 25.16 14.54 25.16
N GLN A 46 26.00 14.41 26.19
CA GLN A 46 26.70 13.14 26.49
C GLN A 46 25.70 12.03 26.83
N PHE A 47 24.71 12.32 27.70
CA PHE A 47 23.66 11.37 28.04
C PHE A 47 22.87 10.84 26.82
N TYR A 48 22.49 11.72 25.89
CA TYR A 48 21.82 11.29 24.65
C TYR A 48 22.77 10.56 23.69
N SER A 49 24.04 10.96 23.63
CA SER A 49 25.04 10.32 22.77
C SER A 49 25.33 8.88 23.22
N ASP A 50 25.23 8.59 24.51
CA ASP A 50 25.39 7.24 25.06
C ASP A 50 24.10 6.40 24.91
N LEU A 51 22.93 7.03 24.99
CA LEU A 51 21.63 6.34 24.96
C LEU A 51 21.14 6.01 23.54
N VAL A 52 21.36 6.89 22.57
CA VAL A 52 20.94 6.71 21.18
C VAL A 52 21.52 5.44 20.53
N PRO A 53 22.84 5.14 20.62
CA PRO A 53 23.39 3.92 20.03
C PRO A 53 22.82 2.64 20.65
N GLY A 54 22.38 2.66 21.91
CA GLY A 54 21.68 1.55 22.55
C GLY A 54 20.24 1.35 22.04
N MET A 55 19.60 2.38 21.50
CA MET A 55 18.24 2.31 20.95
C MET A 55 18.18 1.84 19.49
N ILE A 56 19.22 2.10 18.70
CA ILE A 56 19.33 1.66 17.30
C ILE A 56 19.03 0.16 17.13
N PRO A 57 19.63 -0.78 17.89
CA PRO A 57 19.35 -2.20 17.71
C PRO A 57 17.90 -2.56 18.03
N VAL A 58 17.26 -1.90 19.01
CA VAL A 58 15.85 -2.13 19.35
C VAL A 58 14.93 -1.69 18.22
N ALA A 59 15.20 -0.52 17.63
CA ALA A 59 14.46 -0.02 16.48
C ALA A 59 14.64 -0.93 15.24
N LEU A 60 15.86 -1.42 15.00
CA LEU A 60 16.14 -2.36 13.93
C LEU A 60 15.40 -3.69 14.13
N LEU A 61 15.45 -4.25 15.35
CA LEU A 61 14.73 -5.47 15.69
C LEU A 61 13.22 -5.29 15.50
N GLY A 62 12.65 -4.19 15.98
CA GLY A 62 11.23 -3.86 15.79
C GLY A 62 10.85 -3.74 14.32
N SER A 63 11.70 -3.09 13.51
CA SER A 63 11.47 -2.96 12.06
C SER A 63 11.54 -4.31 11.35
N ALA A 64 12.50 -5.16 11.70
CA ALA A 64 12.67 -6.50 11.11
C ALA A 64 11.47 -7.40 11.42
N VAL A 65 11.03 -7.42 12.69
CA VAL A 65 9.85 -8.17 13.11
C VAL A 65 8.59 -7.65 12.41
N TYR A 66 8.40 -6.32 12.35
CA TYR A 66 7.26 -5.73 11.66
C TYR A 66 7.22 -6.09 10.17
N LEU A 67 8.36 -5.98 9.48
CA LEU A 67 8.49 -6.38 8.07
C LEU A 67 8.22 -7.87 7.87
N GLY A 68 8.73 -8.71 8.77
CA GLY A 68 8.48 -10.15 8.78
C GLY A 68 6.99 -10.47 8.90
N LEU A 69 6.32 -9.95 9.93
CA LEU A 69 4.87 -10.14 10.10
C LEU A 69 4.06 -9.59 8.92
N ARG A 70 4.47 -8.45 8.37
CA ARG A 70 3.80 -7.85 7.21
C ARG A 70 3.93 -8.74 5.97
N LEU A 71 5.08 -9.37 5.77
CA LEU A 71 5.30 -10.30 4.66
C LEU A 71 4.46 -11.58 4.82
N LEU A 72 4.41 -12.15 6.03
CA LEU A 72 3.55 -13.30 6.34
C LEU A 72 2.07 -12.95 6.12
N ARG A 73 1.63 -11.77 6.55
CA ARG A 73 0.26 -11.31 6.31
C ARG A 73 -0.03 -11.15 4.82
N ALA A 74 0.93 -10.66 4.04
CA ALA A 74 0.80 -10.53 2.60
C ALA A 74 0.69 -11.89 1.91
N SER A 75 1.52 -12.89 2.29
CA SER A 75 1.45 -14.23 1.69
C SER A 75 0.12 -14.91 2.00
N LEU A 76 -0.35 -14.86 3.26
CA LEU A 76 -1.64 -15.43 3.65
C LEU A 76 -2.81 -14.74 2.96
N SER A 77 -2.74 -13.40 2.77
CA SER A 77 -3.77 -12.70 2.01
C SER A 77 -3.79 -13.13 0.56
N HIS A 78 -2.62 -13.39 -0.04
CA HIS A 78 -2.51 -13.79 -1.44
C HIS A 78 -3.10 -15.18 -1.68
N GLU A 79 -2.81 -16.14 -0.81
CA GLU A 79 -3.42 -17.48 -0.87
C GLU A 79 -4.95 -17.40 -0.75
N LYS A 80 -5.45 -16.62 0.22
CA LYS A 80 -6.89 -16.39 0.38
C LYS A 80 -7.52 -15.77 -0.87
N TYR A 81 -6.86 -14.79 -1.50
CA TYR A 81 -7.35 -14.19 -2.74
C TYR A 81 -7.40 -15.18 -3.90
N LEU A 82 -6.43 -16.09 -4.00
CA LEU A 82 -6.44 -17.13 -5.03
C LEU A 82 -7.56 -18.14 -4.82
N ASP A 83 -7.83 -18.52 -3.57
CA ASP A 83 -8.93 -19.42 -3.26
C ASP A 83 -10.29 -18.78 -3.55
N GLU A 84 -10.49 -17.52 -3.15
CA GLU A 84 -11.71 -16.77 -3.45
C GLU A 84 -11.90 -16.55 -4.96
N ALA A 85 -10.82 -16.33 -5.72
CA ALA A 85 -10.87 -16.23 -7.17
C ALA A 85 -11.26 -17.56 -7.82
N ARG A 86 -10.71 -18.69 -7.34
CA ARG A 86 -11.07 -20.04 -7.83
C ARG A 86 -12.53 -20.36 -7.57
N GLU A 87 -13.04 -20.03 -6.38
CA GLU A 87 -14.45 -20.22 -6.05
C GLU A 87 -15.36 -19.42 -6.99
N ARG A 88 -15.03 -18.15 -7.27
CA ARG A 88 -15.78 -17.34 -8.23
C ARG A 88 -15.73 -17.89 -9.66
N VAL A 89 -14.56 -18.35 -10.11
CA VAL A 89 -14.42 -18.96 -11.44
C VAL A 89 -15.30 -20.20 -11.53
N ARG A 90 -15.26 -21.07 -10.52
CA ARG A 90 -16.09 -22.27 -10.49
C ARG A 90 -17.58 -21.95 -10.54
N GLN A 91 -18.05 -20.95 -9.80
CA GLN A 91 -19.46 -20.52 -9.85
C GLN A 91 -19.84 -20.06 -11.26
N LEU A 92 -18.99 -19.27 -11.90
CA LEU A 92 -19.22 -18.81 -13.27
C LEU A 92 -19.17 -19.96 -14.29
N GLU A 93 -18.28 -20.93 -14.10
CA GLU A 93 -18.23 -22.14 -14.92
C GLU A 93 -19.52 -22.96 -14.80
N GLU A 94 -20.05 -23.12 -13.59
CA GLU A 94 -21.33 -23.79 -13.34
C GLU A 94 -22.50 -23.03 -14.02
N GLU A 95 -22.54 -21.70 -13.91
CA GLU A 95 -23.53 -20.87 -14.60
C GLU A 95 -23.44 -21.00 -16.13
N VAL A 96 -22.22 -20.94 -16.70
CA VAL A 96 -22.01 -21.11 -18.14
C VAL A 96 -22.46 -22.50 -18.59
N GLU A 97 -22.15 -23.54 -17.83
CA GLU A 97 -22.57 -24.90 -18.16
C GLU A 97 -24.10 -25.04 -18.16
N THR A 98 -24.79 -24.45 -17.18
CA THR A 98 -26.27 -24.48 -17.14
C THR A 98 -26.88 -23.77 -18.34
N LEU A 99 -26.33 -22.61 -18.73
CA LEU A 99 -26.79 -21.85 -19.89
C LEU A 99 -26.53 -22.61 -21.19
N GLN A 100 -25.36 -23.24 -21.31
CA GLN A 100 -25.00 -24.01 -22.50
C GLN A 100 -25.89 -25.25 -22.64
N ARG A 101 -26.17 -25.97 -21.55
CA ARG A 101 -27.12 -27.09 -21.54
C ARG A 101 -28.53 -26.62 -21.92
N ALA A 102 -28.97 -25.46 -21.42
CA ALA A 102 -30.28 -24.89 -21.77
C ALA A 102 -30.38 -24.48 -23.25
N GLN A 103 -29.30 -23.94 -23.83
CA GLN A 103 -29.23 -23.63 -25.26
C GLN A 103 -29.25 -24.89 -26.12
N GLN A 104 -28.44 -25.90 -25.80
CA GLN A 104 -28.43 -27.17 -26.51
C GLN A 104 -29.79 -27.88 -26.46
N ALA A 105 -30.48 -27.83 -25.32
CA ALA A 105 -31.84 -28.38 -25.20
C ALA A 105 -32.85 -27.64 -26.10
N LYS A 106 -32.74 -26.31 -26.21
CA LYS A 106 -33.58 -25.51 -27.12
C LYS A 106 -33.30 -25.81 -28.58
N GLU A 107 -32.04 -25.87 -28.97
CA GLU A 107 -31.63 -26.19 -30.34
C GLU A 107 -32.06 -27.61 -30.74
N GLY A 108 -31.91 -28.58 -29.84
CA GLY A 108 -32.37 -29.95 -30.05
C GLY A 108 -33.90 -30.04 -30.22
N ALA A 109 -34.66 -29.29 -29.42
CA ALA A 109 -36.12 -29.23 -29.54
C ALA A 109 -36.59 -28.56 -30.85
N GLU A 110 -35.89 -27.50 -31.29
CA GLU A 110 -36.21 -26.81 -32.55
C GLU A 110 -35.91 -27.68 -33.77
N ILE A 111 -34.79 -28.42 -33.76
CA ILE A 111 -34.42 -29.36 -34.84
C ILE A 111 -35.40 -30.54 -34.87
N ALA A 112 -35.77 -31.09 -33.71
CA ALA A 112 -36.76 -32.16 -33.62
C ALA A 112 -38.15 -31.72 -34.12
N GLY A 113 -38.58 -30.49 -33.79
CA GLY A 113 -39.83 -29.90 -34.30
C GLY A 113 -39.87 -29.81 -35.82
N LYS A 114 -38.81 -29.24 -36.43
CA LYS A 114 -38.69 -29.12 -37.90
C LYS A 114 -38.61 -30.49 -38.59
N SER A 115 -37.96 -31.47 -37.98
CA SER A 115 -37.91 -32.84 -38.48
C SER A 115 -39.28 -33.53 -38.43
N SER A 116 -40.04 -33.30 -37.35
CA SER A 116 -41.39 -33.84 -37.18
C SER A 116 -42.36 -33.26 -38.22
N GLU A 117 -42.34 -31.93 -38.44
CA GLU A 117 -43.13 -31.27 -39.50
C GLU A 117 -42.80 -31.82 -40.89
N ARG A 118 -41.51 -31.96 -41.22
CA ARG A 118 -41.10 -32.57 -42.51
C ARG A 118 -41.55 -34.03 -42.65
N SER A 119 -41.56 -34.78 -41.54
CA SER A 119 -42.05 -36.16 -41.55
C SER A 119 -43.56 -36.24 -41.74
N LEU A 120 -44.33 -35.33 -41.11
CA LEU A 120 -45.78 -35.25 -41.26
C LEU A 120 -46.17 -34.88 -42.69
N LEU A 121 -45.44 -33.96 -43.32
CA LEU A 121 -45.63 -33.60 -44.73
C LEU A 121 -45.32 -34.76 -45.70
N ARG A 122 -44.60 -35.81 -45.27
CA ARG A 122 -44.23 -36.95 -46.11
C ARG A 122 -45.28 -38.06 -46.16
N TRP A 123 -46.16 -38.18 -45.15
CA TRP A 123 -47.19 -39.23 -45.08
C TRP A 123 -48.60 -38.78 -45.53
N GLY A 124 -48.78 -37.48 -45.84
CA GLY A 124 -50.08 -36.89 -46.19
C GLY A 124 -50.38 -36.78 -47.69
N ARG A 125 -49.82 -37.65 -48.55
CA ARG A 125 -50.12 -37.68 -49.98
C ARG A 125 -50.62 -39.06 -50.39
#